data_AF-A0A7Y7I959-F1
#
_entry.id   AF-A0A7Y7I959-F1
#
_cell.length_a   1.000
_cell.length_b   1.000
_cell.length_c   1.000
_cell.angle_alpha   90.00
_cell.angle_beta   90.00
_cell.angle_gamma   90.00
#
_symmetry.space_group_name_H-M   'P 1'
#
loop_
_entity.id
_entity.type
_entity.pdbx_description
1 polymer ?
#
loop_
_entity_poly.entity_id
_entity_poly.type
_entity_poly.pdbx_seq_one_letter_code
_entity_poly.pdbx_strand_id
1 'polypeptide(L)'
;MRPLPAMRQIGRGDIEAGERLIAVEMPYPEFVRRFGAKHLDQPADWDAPGPVELWFFELPWGHRITLERHKSIDLFNIYLECLEIEAVLDFLELRAFEIHVEAFMVELLRTKYPVYTKDLEPCRLFRLDDNGNRILMHEYESRRVADYYQRVYEGRGHKQLYWVEGVSEGH
;
A
#
# COMPACT_ATOMS: atom_id res chain seq x y z
N MET A 1 16.97 9.83 7.31
CA MET A 1 15.62 9.56 6.79
C MET A 1 14.61 9.72 7.93
N ARG A 2 13.56 10.51 7.73
CA ARG A 2 12.43 10.60 8.67
C ARG A 2 11.59 9.31 8.58
N PRO A 3 10.88 8.89 9.64
CA PRO A 3 9.84 7.85 9.51
C PRO A 3 8.83 8.27 8.43
N LEU A 4 8.27 7.32 7.69
CA LEU A 4 7.28 7.57 6.62
C LEU A 4 6.11 8.39 7.20
N PRO A 5 6.03 9.72 7.00
CA PRO A 5 5.29 10.60 7.92
C PRO A 5 3.77 10.56 7.81
N ALA A 6 3.21 9.73 6.92
CA ALA A 6 1.82 9.86 6.49
C ALA A 6 0.93 8.66 6.86
N MET A 7 1.48 7.57 7.38
CA MET A 7 0.65 6.45 7.87
C MET A 7 0.08 6.75 9.25
N ARG A 8 -1.20 6.43 9.44
CA ARG A 8 -1.85 6.51 10.74
C ARG A 8 -1.84 5.15 11.40
N GLN A 9 -1.26 5.04 12.59
CA GLN A 9 -1.39 3.84 13.42
C GLN A 9 -2.87 3.63 13.81
N ILE A 10 -3.34 2.38 13.66
CA ILE A 10 -4.72 1.96 14.00
C ILE A 10 -4.71 0.74 14.93
N GLY A 11 -5.89 0.40 15.48
CA GLY A 11 -6.05 -0.77 16.34
C GLY A 11 -6.34 -2.04 15.53
N ARG A 12 -6.11 -3.22 16.14
CA ARG A 12 -6.45 -4.51 15.52
C ARG A 12 -7.94 -4.62 15.14
N GLY A 13 -8.82 -4.02 15.95
CA GLY A 13 -10.27 -4.02 15.71
C GLY A 13 -10.71 -3.18 14.51
N ASP A 14 -9.84 -2.32 13.97
CA ASP A 14 -10.11 -1.50 12.80
C ASP A 14 -9.74 -2.22 11.49
N ILE A 15 -9.05 -3.37 11.56
CA ILE A 15 -8.57 -4.14 10.41
C ILE A 15 -9.64 -5.15 9.98
N GLU A 16 -10.06 -5.09 8.72
CA GLU A 16 -10.85 -6.15 8.11
C GLU A 16 -9.95 -7.35 7.74
N ALA A 17 -10.54 -8.50 7.42
CA ALA A 17 -9.75 -9.66 7.00
C ALA A 17 -9.07 -9.37 5.65
N GLY A 18 -7.78 -9.03 5.69
CA GLY A 18 -6.91 -8.94 4.52
C GLY A 18 -6.19 -10.26 4.24
N GLU A 19 -5.66 -10.40 3.02
CA GLU A 19 -4.83 -11.53 2.62
C GLU A 19 -3.35 -11.16 2.58
N ARG A 20 -2.49 -12.12 2.88
CA ARG A 20 -1.04 -11.99 2.73
C ARG A 20 -0.71 -11.98 1.24
N LEU A 21 -0.23 -10.84 0.72
CA LEU A 21 0.06 -10.69 -0.71
C LEU A 21 1.50 -10.34 -1.01
N ILE A 22 2.18 -9.70 -0.07
CA ILE A 22 3.56 -9.23 -0.25
C ILE A 22 4.38 -9.79 0.89
N ALA A 23 5.53 -10.38 0.56
CA ALA A 23 6.58 -10.68 1.50
C ALA A 23 7.84 -9.88 1.11
N VAL A 24 8.55 -9.36 2.09
CA VAL A 24 9.70 -8.49 1.88
C VAL A 24 10.84 -8.91 2.79
N GLU A 25 12.02 -9.11 2.21
CA GLU A 25 13.23 -9.37 2.98
C GLU A 25 13.82 -8.05 3.47
N MET A 26 13.90 -7.90 4.79
CA MET A 26 14.41 -6.67 5.42
C MET A 26 14.95 -6.96 6.82
N PRO A 27 16.17 -6.50 7.13
CA PRO A 27 16.72 -6.62 8.48
C PRO A 27 15.84 -5.92 9.52
N TYR A 28 15.65 -6.54 10.68
CA TYR A 28 14.80 -5.98 11.73
C TYR A 28 15.12 -4.54 12.17
N PRO A 29 16.39 -4.12 12.33
CA PRO A 29 16.69 -2.74 12.69
C PRO A 29 16.19 -1.73 11.65
N GLU A 30 16.25 -2.10 10.36
CA GLU A 30 15.72 -1.27 9.27
C GLU A 30 14.18 -1.26 9.30
N PHE A 31 13.55 -2.40 9.56
CA PHE A 31 12.11 -2.49 9.74
C PHE A 31 11.60 -1.58 10.88
N VAL A 32 12.19 -1.69 12.07
CA VAL A 32 11.81 -0.85 13.23
C VAL A 32 12.11 0.63 12.96
N ARG A 33 13.20 0.95 12.24
CA ARG A 33 13.49 2.33 11.83
C ARG A 33 12.38 2.91 10.93
N ARG A 34 11.76 2.09 10.10
CA ARG A 34 10.69 2.49 9.16
C ARG A 34 9.31 2.54 9.83
N PHE A 35 8.96 1.50 10.58
CA PHE A 35 7.60 1.27 11.07
C PHE A 35 7.43 1.47 12.58
N GLY A 36 8.51 1.72 13.32
CA GLY A 36 8.49 1.96 14.75
C GLY A 36 8.26 0.70 15.58
N ALA A 37 7.82 0.89 16.82
CA ALA A 37 7.56 -0.20 17.74
C ALA A 37 6.34 -1.02 17.31
N LYS A 38 6.38 -2.33 17.56
CA LYS A 38 5.22 -3.23 17.35
C LYS A 38 4.00 -2.76 18.11
N HIS A 39 2.84 -3.04 17.54
CA HIS A 39 1.54 -2.74 18.17
C HIS A 39 1.07 -3.93 19.01
N LEU A 40 1.38 -5.16 18.56
CA LEU A 40 0.95 -6.38 19.22
C LEU A 40 1.98 -7.50 19.04
N ASP A 41 2.17 -8.32 20.07
CA ASP A 41 2.80 -9.63 19.97
C ASP A 41 1.70 -10.70 19.83
N GLN A 42 1.85 -11.59 18.86
CA GLN A 42 1.01 -12.78 18.74
C GLN A 42 1.87 -14.03 19.04
N PRO A 43 1.57 -14.77 20.12
CA PRO A 43 2.31 -15.98 20.45
C PRO A 43 2.08 -17.08 19.41
N ALA A 44 2.95 -18.09 19.41
CA ALA A 44 2.69 -19.33 18.70
C ALA A 44 1.40 -19.96 19.24
N ASP A 45 0.47 -20.26 18.35
CA ASP A 45 -0.72 -21.05 18.64
C ASP A 45 -0.74 -22.23 17.67
N TRP A 46 -1.42 -23.32 18.03
CA TRP A 46 -1.46 -24.54 17.23
C TRP A 46 -2.03 -24.31 15.83
N ASP A 47 -2.87 -23.28 15.68
CA ASP A 47 -3.51 -22.88 14.42
C ASP A 47 -2.94 -21.58 13.81
N ALA A 48 -1.97 -20.94 14.46
CA ALA A 48 -1.40 -19.66 13.99
C ALA A 48 0.14 -19.73 13.89
N PRO A 49 0.75 -19.19 12.83
CA PRO A 49 2.18 -19.37 12.53
C PRO A 49 3.12 -18.55 13.45
N GLY A 50 2.72 -18.28 14.69
CA GLY A 50 3.48 -17.55 15.68
C GLY A 50 4.75 -18.26 16.16
N PRO A 51 5.64 -17.54 16.87
CA PRO A 51 5.42 -16.18 17.38
C PRO A 51 5.73 -15.09 16.34
N VAL A 52 4.79 -14.17 16.15
CA VAL A 52 4.91 -13.01 15.25
C VAL A 52 4.72 -11.69 15.98
N GLU A 53 5.28 -10.63 15.41
CA GLU A 53 5.07 -9.22 15.80
C GLU A 53 4.16 -8.56 14.75
N LEU A 54 3.21 -7.73 15.19
CA LEU A 54 2.21 -7.11 14.32
C LEU A 54 2.19 -5.59 14.42
N TRP A 55 1.96 -4.96 13.26
CA TRP A 55 1.68 -3.55 13.10
C TRP A 55 0.44 -3.35 12.24
N PHE A 56 -0.31 -2.30 12.52
CA PHE A 56 -1.59 -1.98 11.87
C PHE A 56 -1.59 -0.52 11.48
N PHE A 57 -1.74 -0.25 10.19
CA PHE A 57 -1.70 1.11 9.65
C PHE A 57 -2.85 1.37 8.69
N GLU A 58 -3.31 2.61 8.69
CA GLU A 58 -4.10 3.18 7.60
C GLU A 58 -3.17 4.05 6.74
N LEU A 59 -3.14 3.75 5.45
CA LEU A 59 -2.43 4.52 4.44
C LEU A 59 -3.16 5.85 4.18
N PRO A 60 -2.48 6.87 3.64
CA PRO A 60 -3.07 8.20 3.45
C PRO A 60 -4.32 8.26 2.57
N TRP A 61 -4.52 7.26 1.70
CA TRP A 61 -5.71 7.11 0.86
C TRP A 61 -6.79 6.21 1.48
N GLY A 62 -6.66 5.86 2.77
CA GLY A 62 -7.65 5.13 3.56
C GLY A 62 -7.55 3.61 3.51
N HIS A 63 -6.63 3.04 2.73
CA HIS A 63 -6.40 1.59 2.73
C HIS A 63 -5.73 1.15 4.01
N ARG A 64 -6.23 0.10 4.66
CA ARG A 64 -5.62 -0.47 5.86
C ARG A 64 -4.74 -1.65 5.51
N ILE A 65 -3.61 -1.74 6.21
CA ILE A 65 -2.62 -2.80 6.04
C ILE A 65 -2.22 -3.38 7.39
N THR A 66 -1.90 -4.67 7.40
CA THR A 66 -1.20 -5.31 8.51
C THR A 66 0.21 -5.67 8.08
N LEU A 67 1.19 -5.28 8.88
CA LEU A 67 2.54 -5.80 8.76
C LEU A 67 2.72 -6.89 9.80
N GLU A 68 3.20 -8.04 9.37
CA GLU A 68 3.50 -9.17 10.24
C GLU A 68 4.97 -9.55 10.06
N ARG A 69 5.67 -9.71 11.17
CA ARG A 69 7.06 -10.17 11.17
C ARG A 69 7.19 -11.41 12.03
N HIS A 70 7.79 -12.46 11.47
CA HIS A 70 8.21 -13.62 12.24
C HIS A 70 9.48 -13.32 13.02
N LYS A 71 9.54 -13.75 14.29
CA LYS A 71 10.72 -13.50 15.14
C LYS A 71 11.96 -14.29 14.72
N SER A 72 11.79 -15.33 13.91
CA SER A 72 12.83 -16.28 13.51
C SER A 72 13.46 -16.02 12.14
N ILE A 73 12.89 -15.12 11.33
CA ILE A 73 13.35 -14.82 9.97
C ILE A 73 13.32 -13.32 9.69
N ASP A 74 14.23 -12.84 8.85
CA ASP A 74 14.29 -11.44 8.38
C ASP A 74 13.37 -11.21 7.17
N LEU A 75 12.16 -11.79 7.27
CA LEU A 75 11.09 -11.66 6.31
C LEU A 75 9.88 -11.07 7.04
N PHE A 76 9.22 -10.10 6.42
CA PHE A 76 7.93 -9.62 6.90
C PHE A 76 6.89 -9.67 5.79
N ASN A 77 5.65 -9.84 6.21
CA ASN A 77 4.48 -9.99 5.37
C ASN A 77 3.65 -8.71 5.43
N ILE A 78 3.03 -8.36 4.30
CA ILE A 78 2.04 -7.30 4.22
C ILE A 78 0.71 -7.93 3.80
N TYR A 79 -0.29 -7.71 4.64
CA TYR A 79 -1.66 -8.09 4.38
C TYR A 79 -2.41 -6.87 3.87
N LEU A 80 -3.09 -7.04 2.74
CA LEU A 80 -3.86 -5.98 2.10
C LEU A 80 -5.34 -6.37 2.06
N GLU A 81 -6.22 -5.39 2.21
CA GLU A 81 -7.67 -5.54 2.00
C GLU A 81 -8.11 -5.31 0.54
N CYS A 82 -7.18 -4.93 -0.35
CA CYS A 82 -7.43 -4.60 -1.75
C CYS A 82 -6.14 -4.79 -2.57
N LEU A 83 -6.24 -4.98 -3.89
CA LEU A 83 -5.12 -5.26 -4.78
C LEU A 83 -4.35 -4.03 -5.28
N GLU A 84 -4.22 -2.96 -4.48
CA GLU A 84 -3.41 -1.77 -4.80
C GLU A 84 -1.91 -1.99 -4.51
N ILE A 85 -1.38 -3.12 -4.98
CA ILE A 85 -0.05 -3.62 -4.61
C ILE A 85 1.03 -2.61 -4.98
N GLU A 86 0.98 -2.08 -6.21
CA GLU A 86 2.02 -1.19 -6.71
C GLU A 86 2.06 0.12 -5.90
N ALA A 87 0.90 0.66 -5.59
CA ALA A 87 0.77 1.88 -4.78
C ALA A 87 1.34 1.70 -3.37
N VAL A 88 1.09 0.53 -2.73
CA VAL A 88 1.66 0.20 -1.43
C VAL A 88 3.18 0.08 -1.50
N LEU A 89 3.71 -0.64 -2.50
CA LEU A 89 5.16 -0.83 -2.67
C LEU A 89 5.90 0.50 -2.85
N ASP A 90 5.34 1.40 -3.66
CA ASP A 90 5.93 2.71 -3.93
C ASP A 90 5.86 3.63 -2.71
N PHE A 91 4.70 3.69 -2.06
CA PHE A 91 4.50 4.55 -0.88
C PHE A 91 5.36 4.13 0.32
N LEU A 92 5.51 2.82 0.54
CA LEU A 92 6.36 2.29 1.60
C LEU A 92 7.85 2.26 1.23
N GLU A 93 8.20 2.72 0.03
CA GLU A 93 9.56 2.73 -0.52
C GLU A 93 10.21 1.35 -0.45
N LEU A 94 9.48 0.30 -0.85
CA LEU A 94 9.90 -1.09 -0.70
C LEU A 94 10.64 -1.63 -1.93
N ARG A 95 10.57 -0.94 -3.08
CA ARG A 95 11.20 -1.36 -4.35
C ARG A 95 12.72 -1.58 -4.28
N ALA A 96 13.37 -1.04 -3.25
CA ALA A 96 14.80 -1.21 -3.01
C ALA A 96 15.17 -2.54 -2.31
N PHE A 97 14.17 -3.34 -1.93
CA PHE A 97 14.34 -4.61 -1.21
C PHE A 97 13.92 -5.79 -2.11
N GLU A 98 14.32 -6.98 -1.70
CA GLU A 98 13.80 -8.19 -2.30
C GLU A 98 12.33 -8.38 -1.88
N ILE A 99 11.45 -8.42 -2.87
CA ILE A 99 10.00 -8.49 -2.70
C ILE A 99 9.48 -9.73 -3.43
N HIS A 100 8.62 -10.47 -2.75
CA HIS A 100 7.86 -11.57 -3.31
C HIS A 100 6.38 -11.22 -3.26
N VAL A 101 5.74 -11.13 -4.43
CA VAL A 101 4.28 -10.96 -4.55
C VAL A 101 3.66 -12.31 -4.92
N GLU A 102 2.65 -12.75 -4.17
CA GLU A 102 2.03 -14.06 -4.38
C GLU A 102 1.11 -14.05 -5.60
N ALA A 103 1.68 -14.18 -6.80
CA ALA A 103 0.95 -14.06 -8.07
C ALA A 103 -0.32 -14.94 -8.14
N PHE A 104 -0.24 -16.19 -7.65
CA PHE A 104 -1.39 -17.09 -7.57
C PHE A 104 -2.51 -16.52 -6.68
N MET A 105 -2.17 -15.97 -5.51
CA MET A 105 -3.16 -15.35 -4.62
C MET A 105 -3.75 -14.09 -5.25
N VAL A 106 -2.95 -13.26 -5.92
CA VAL A 106 -3.43 -12.08 -6.64
C VAL A 106 -4.47 -12.47 -7.70
N GLU A 107 -4.18 -13.48 -8.51
CA GLU A 107 -5.10 -13.99 -9.53
C GLU A 107 -6.37 -14.58 -8.91
N LEU A 108 -6.21 -15.38 -7.84
CA LEU A 108 -7.32 -15.98 -7.11
C LEU A 108 -8.27 -14.91 -6.55
N LEU A 109 -7.73 -13.90 -5.87
CA LEU A 109 -8.51 -12.82 -5.28
C LEU A 109 -9.20 -11.97 -6.34
N ARG A 110 -8.48 -11.62 -7.40
CA ARG A 110 -9.04 -10.88 -8.53
C ARG A 110 -10.22 -11.61 -9.17
N THR A 111 -10.13 -12.93 -9.29
CA THR A 111 -11.14 -13.74 -9.99
C THR A 111 -12.32 -14.13 -9.11
N LYS A 112 -12.06 -14.46 -7.83
CA LYS A 112 -13.07 -15.09 -6.95
C LYS A 112 -13.62 -14.18 -5.86
N TYR A 113 -12.95 -13.08 -5.55
CA TYR A 113 -13.30 -12.24 -4.40
C TYR A 113 -13.40 -10.76 -4.82
N PRO A 114 -14.54 -10.34 -5.42
CA PRO A 114 -14.73 -8.98 -5.93
C PRO A 114 -14.51 -7.87 -4.89
N VAL A 115 -14.62 -8.18 -3.59
CA VAL A 115 -14.31 -7.24 -2.51
C VAL A 115 -12.88 -6.65 -2.62
N TYR A 116 -11.93 -7.43 -3.14
CA TYR A 116 -10.53 -7.02 -3.33
C TYR A 116 -10.31 -6.12 -4.55
N THR A 117 -11.26 -6.09 -5.48
CA THR A 117 -11.17 -5.34 -6.74
C THR A 117 -12.24 -4.26 -6.87
N LYS A 118 -13.19 -4.18 -5.92
CA LYS A 118 -14.35 -3.28 -5.99
C LYS A 118 -13.99 -1.80 -6.18
N ASP A 119 -12.82 -1.39 -5.68
CA ASP A 119 -12.33 -0.01 -5.74
C ASP A 119 -11.22 0.18 -6.80
N LEU A 120 -10.92 -0.87 -7.59
CA LEU A 120 -9.94 -0.79 -8.66
C LEU A 120 -10.58 -0.29 -9.94
N GLU A 121 -10.30 0.98 -10.24
CA GLU A 121 -10.66 1.65 -11.47
C GLU A 121 -9.41 2.35 -12.01
N PRO A 122 -8.81 1.86 -13.11
CA PRO A 122 -7.60 2.47 -13.66
C PRO A 122 -7.80 3.95 -13.92
N CYS A 123 -6.87 4.76 -13.40
CA CYS A 123 -6.94 6.21 -13.42
C CYS A 123 -5.60 6.79 -13.88
N ARG A 124 -5.66 7.96 -14.50
CA ARG A 124 -4.48 8.72 -14.96
C ARG A 124 -4.44 10.06 -14.25
N LEU A 125 -3.30 10.37 -13.65
CA LEU A 125 -3.02 11.69 -13.10
C LEU A 125 -2.31 12.54 -14.14
N PHE A 126 -2.85 13.71 -14.41
CA PHE A 126 -2.27 14.69 -15.32
C PHE A 126 -1.84 15.96 -14.60
N ARG A 127 -0.93 16.67 -15.25
CA ARG A 127 -0.51 18.03 -14.90
C ARG A 127 -0.61 18.92 -16.13
N LEU A 128 -1.06 20.16 -15.95
CA LEU A 128 -0.96 21.21 -16.96
C LEU A 128 0.38 21.94 -16.76
N ASP A 129 1.22 21.97 -17.78
CA ASP A 129 2.43 22.78 -17.76
C ASP A 129 2.14 24.27 -18.07
N ASP A 130 3.15 25.12 -17.94
CA ASP A 130 3.02 26.57 -18.15
C ASP A 130 2.72 26.95 -19.61
N ASN A 131 2.88 26.02 -20.55
CA ASN A 131 2.57 26.20 -21.97
C ASN A 131 1.16 25.68 -22.32
N GLY A 132 0.40 25.17 -21.34
CA GLY A 132 -0.91 24.56 -21.56
C GLY A 132 -0.85 23.11 -22.07
N ASN A 133 0.30 22.45 -22.04
CA ASN A 133 0.40 21.05 -22.40
C ASN A 133 -0.09 20.16 -21.26
N ARG A 134 -0.83 19.12 -21.63
CA ARG A 134 -1.22 18.04 -20.73
C ARG A 134 -0.10 17.02 -20.63
N ILE A 135 0.47 16.89 -19.44
CA ILE A 135 1.54 15.95 -19.13
C ILE A 135 0.97 14.81 -18.28
N LEU A 136 1.09 13.57 -18.76
CA LEU A 136 0.78 12.38 -17.97
C LEU A 136 1.85 12.25 -16.87
N MET A 137 1.42 12.25 -15.62
CA MET A 137 2.29 12.11 -14.46
C MET A 137 2.46 10.64 -14.08
N HIS A 138 1.35 9.91 -13.95
CA HIS A 138 1.33 8.51 -13.53
C HIS A 138 -0.02 7.85 -13.86
N GLU A 139 0.00 6.52 -14.01
CA GLU A 139 -1.19 5.65 -14.05
C GLU A 139 -1.36 4.93 -12.71
N TYR A 140 -2.57 4.92 -12.15
CA TYR A 140 -2.87 4.28 -10.88
C TYR A 140 -3.96 3.23 -11.06
N GLU A 141 -3.92 2.20 -10.22
CA GLU A 141 -4.88 1.10 -10.23
C GLU A 141 -6.24 1.50 -9.66
N SER A 142 -6.31 2.63 -8.95
CA SER A 142 -7.54 3.15 -8.34
C SER A 142 -7.63 4.67 -8.32
N ARG A 143 -8.87 5.14 -8.26
CA ARG A 143 -9.18 6.56 -8.10
C ARG A 143 -8.69 7.13 -6.78
N ARG A 144 -8.84 6.39 -5.67
CA ARG A 144 -8.44 6.85 -4.33
C ARG A 144 -6.94 7.11 -4.22
N VAL A 145 -6.11 6.23 -4.81
CA VAL A 145 -4.65 6.41 -4.85
C VAL A 145 -4.30 7.61 -5.73
N ALA A 146 -4.93 7.73 -6.90
CA ALA A 146 -4.70 8.85 -7.81
C ALA A 146 -5.04 10.21 -7.16
N ASP A 147 -6.18 10.31 -6.47
CA ASP A 147 -6.61 11.52 -5.76
C ASP A 147 -5.70 11.86 -4.57
N TYR A 148 -5.12 10.86 -3.91
CA TYR A 148 -4.10 11.12 -2.88
C TYR A 148 -2.85 11.74 -3.51
N TYR A 149 -2.32 11.14 -4.58
CA TYR A 149 -1.12 11.69 -5.22
C TYR A 149 -1.37 13.04 -5.87
N GLN A 150 -2.56 13.30 -6.44
CA GLN A 150 -2.96 14.64 -6.88
C GLN A 150 -2.75 15.66 -5.75
N ARG A 151 -3.32 15.41 -4.56
CA ARG A 151 -3.17 16.29 -3.39
C ARG A 151 -1.72 16.43 -2.93
N VAL A 152 -0.93 15.36 -3.00
CA VAL A 152 0.51 15.40 -2.71
C VAL A 152 1.24 16.36 -3.66
N TYR A 153 0.92 16.32 -4.96
CA TYR A 153 1.55 17.21 -5.94
C TYR A 153 1.10 18.66 -5.77
N GLU A 154 -0.19 18.91 -5.58
CA GLU A 154 -0.75 20.25 -5.32
C GLU A 154 -0.15 20.87 -4.05
N GLY A 155 0.09 20.06 -3.02
CA GLY A 155 0.69 20.49 -1.75
C GLY A 155 2.17 20.92 -1.85
N ARG A 156 2.88 20.66 -2.95
CA ARG A 156 4.31 21.03 -3.13
C ARG A 156 4.53 22.53 -3.41
N GLY A 157 3.46 23.33 -3.47
CA GLY A 157 3.55 24.80 -3.47
C GLY A 157 3.80 25.43 -4.85
N HIS A 158 3.76 24.66 -5.93
CA HIS A 158 3.73 25.19 -7.28
C HIS A 158 2.28 25.36 -7.74
N LYS A 159 1.93 26.52 -8.30
CA LYS A 159 0.60 26.80 -8.89
C LYS A 159 0.42 26.05 -10.22
N GLN A 160 0.49 24.73 -10.16
CA GLN A 160 0.25 23.85 -11.29
C GLN A 160 -1.11 23.18 -11.11
N LEU A 161 -1.86 23.06 -12.21
CA LEU A 161 -3.14 22.37 -12.20
C LEU A 161 -2.89 20.87 -12.35
N TYR A 162 -3.45 20.09 -11.44
CA TYR A 162 -3.46 18.63 -11.50
C TYR A 162 -4.90 18.13 -11.55
N TRP A 163 -5.13 17.02 -12.24
CA TRP A 163 -6.44 16.38 -12.25
C TRP A 163 -6.32 14.90 -12.57
N VAL A 164 -7.29 14.13 -12.10
CA VAL A 164 -7.41 12.70 -12.35
C VAL A 164 -8.52 12.44 -13.36
N GLU A 165 -8.23 11.60 -14.34
CA GLU A 165 -9.22 11.06 -15.27
C GLU A 165 -9.29 9.54 -15.12
N GLY A 166 -10.51 8.99 -15.13
CA GLY A 166 -10.70 7.54 -15.27
C GLY A 166 -10.31 7.08 -16.67
N VAL A 167 -9.76 5.87 -16.77
CA VAL A 167 -9.56 5.20 -18.06
C VAL A 167 -10.89 4.58 -18.46
N SER A 168 -11.84 5.39 -18.93
CA SER A 168 -13.00 4.84 -19.62
C SER A 168 -12.52 4.21 -20.91
N GLU A 169 -12.70 2.89 -21.06
CA GLU A 169 -12.51 2.22 -22.34
C GLU A 169 -13.36 2.96 -23.39
N GLY A 170 -12.72 3.39 -24.47
CA GLY A 170 -13.46 3.87 -25.63
C GLY A 170 -14.41 2.76 -26.07
N HIS A 171 -15.71 3.06 -26.06
CA HIS A 171 -16.73 2.24 -26.71
C HIS A 171 -16.38 1.99 -28.19
#